data_AF-A0AAV8ANZ2-F1
#
_entry.id   AF-A0AAV8ANZ2-F1
#
_cell.length_a   1.000
_cell.length_b   1.000
_cell.length_c   1.000
_cell.angle_alpha   90.00
_cell.angle_beta   90.00
_cell.angle_gamma   90.00
#
_symmetry.space_group_name_H-M   'P 1'
#
loop_
_entity.id
_entity.type
_entity.pdbx_description
1 polymer ?
#
loop_
_entity_poly.entity_id
_entity_poly.type
_entity_poly.pdbx_seq_one_letter_code
_entity_poly.pdbx_strand_id
1 'polypeptide(L)'
;MEFQRHRGFSITIKLTTWLLLIATVSITPSHAVPRRGPYDEKPRYRNPITEIKYASPSCRAHVSSLTEFGGVGDGTTLNTDAFRSAVEHLSQYSSTGGGMLYVPAGKWLTGPFNLTSCFTLFLDKDATILATQDVNQWPLIDPLPSYGRGRDKPGGRYSSLIGGANITDVVITGDNGTIDGQGASWWQKFHKNQLKYTRGYLIELLYSDRILISNLTLVNSPAWNIHPVYSSNIVVSSKTILAPVHSPNTDGINPDSCSQVRIEDCYVVSGDDCVAIKSGWDQYGISYGMPSQHIVIRRLTCISPPVLSLRLEVRCLVASKTSVPKT
;
A
#
# COMPACT_ATOMS: atom_id res chain seq x y z
N MET A 1 -26.30 -49.04 46.42
CA MET A 1 -27.02 -50.17 45.79
C MET A 1 -28.13 -49.57 44.95
N GLU A 2 -28.40 -50.12 43.76
CA GLU A 2 -29.12 -49.51 42.61
C GLU A 2 -28.23 -48.51 41.84
N PHE A 3 -28.09 -48.57 40.51
CA PHE A 3 -29.06 -48.93 39.46
C PHE A 3 -28.47 -49.84 38.34
N GLN A 4 -29.38 -50.57 37.68
CA GLN A 4 -29.25 -51.59 36.62
C GLN A 4 -28.48 -51.14 35.36
N ARG A 5 -27.52 -51.93 34.82
CA ARG A 5 -27.61 -53.08 33.87
C ARG A 5 -28.03 -52.72 32.42
N HIS A 6 -27.08 -52.85 31.48
CA HIS A 6 -27.34 -53.28 30.10
C HIS A 6 -26.19 -54.15 29.57
N ARG A 7 -26.50 -55.43 29.28
CA ARG A 7 -25.83 -56.32 28.31
C ARG A 7 -26.45 -56.01 26.93
N GLY A 8 -25.89 -56.27 25.76
CA GLY A 8 -24.84 -57.16 25.27
C GLY A 8 -25.16 -57.42 23.80
N PHE A 9 -24.12 -57.64 22.99
CA PHE A 9 -24.12 -57.85 21.54
C PHE A 9 -24.93 -59.08 21.05
N SER A 10 -25.41 -59.03 19.79
CA SER A 10 -25.16 -60.08 18.79
C SER A 10 -25.51 -59.65 17.36
N ILE A 11 -24.76 -60.15 16.39
CA ILE A 11 -24.80 -59.93 14.93
C ILE A 11 -25.55 -61.09 14.27
N THR A 12 -26.39 -60.79 13.25
CA THR A 12 -26.76 -61.79 12.23
C THR A 12 -26.94 -61.12 10.86
N ILE A 13 -26.26 -61.67 9.84
CA ILE A 13 -26.37 -61.33 8.41
C ILE A 13 -27.52 -62.15 7.80
N LYS A 14 -28.35 -61.53 6.94
CA LYS A 14 -29.13 -62.24 5.92
C LYS A 14 -29.18 -61.44 4.61
N LEU A 15 -28.83 -62.12 3.51
CA LEU A 15 -29.05 -61.70 2.12
C LEU A 15 -30.54 -61.79 1.76
N THR A 16 -31.02 -60.83 0.97
CA THR A 16 -32.12 -61.02 0.01
C THR A 16 -31.95 -60.06 -1.18
N THR A 17 -31.85 -60.65 -2.37
CA THR A 17 -32.01 -60.08 -3.73
C THR A 17 -33.45 -59.65 -4.00
N TRP A 18 -33.70 -58.56 -4.75
CA TRP A 18 -34.79 -58.46 -5.76
C TRP A 18 -34.60 -57.25 -6.73
N LEU A 19 -34.77 -57.59 -8.02
CA LEU A 19 -35.31 -56.86 -9.18
C LEU A 19 -34.56 -55.72 -9.91
N LEU A 20 -34.21 -56.08 -11.16
CA LEU A 20 -33.86 -55.26 -12.33
C LEU A 20 -34.94 -54.20 -12.66
N LEU A 21 -34.48 -53.01 -13.02
CA LEU A 21 -35.17 -52.14 -13.99
C LEU A 21 -34.23 -51.91 -15.18
N ILE A 22 -34.65 -52.37 -16.36
CA ILE A 22 -33.95 -52.15 -17.63
C ILE A 22 -34.34 -50.76 -18.14
N ALA A 23 -33.38 -49.84 -18.22
CA ALA A 23 -33.49 -48.63 -19.01
C ALA A 23 -32.52 -48.75 -20.20
N THR A 24 -33.08 -48.92 -21.40
CA THR A 24 -32.33 -48.88 -22.66
C THR A 24 -31.87 -47.44 -22.92
N VAL A 25 -30.56 -47.19 -22.83
CA VAL A 25 -29.94 -45.95 -23.28
C VAL A 25 -29.23 -46.24 -24.60
N SER A 26 -29.70 -45.58 -25.67
CA SER A 26 -29.09 -45.60 -27.00
C SER A 26 -27.70 -44.96 -26.94
N ILE A 27 -26.66 -45.71 -27.30
CA ILE A 27 -25.28 -45.24 -27.40
C ILE A 27 -25.11 -44.57 -28.76
N THR A 28 -25.02 -43.24 -28.79
CA THR A 28 -24.46 -42.50 -29.92
C THR A 28 -22.92 -42.56 -29.84
N PRO A 29 -22.19 -42.81 -30.94
CA PRO A 29 -20.73 -42.82 -30.91
C PRO A 29 -20.21 -41.40 -30.65
N SER A 30 -19.69 -41.19 -29.44
CA SER A 30 -18.96 -39.97 -29.09
C SER A 30 -17.66 -39.91 -29.89
N HIS A 31 -17.50 -38.84 -30.67
CA HIS A 31 -16.24 -38.50 -31.30
C HIS A 31 -15.17 -38.34 -30.20
N ALA A 32 -14.07 -39.07 -30.33
CA ALA A 32 -12.95 -39.01 -29.41
C ALA A 32 -12.36 -37.59 -29.41
N VAL A 33 -12.52 -36.87 -28.31
CA VAL A 33 -11.80 -35.62 -28.03
C VAL A 33 -10.35 -35.99 -27.69
N PRO A 34 -9.33 -35.44 -28.37
CA PRO A 34 -7.94 -35.72 -28.02
C PRO A 34 -7.64 -35.17 -26.63
N ARG A 35 -7.14 -36.02 -25.72
CA ARG A 35 -6.59 -35.59 -24.43
C ARG A 35 -5.31 -34.79 -24.68
N ARG A 36 -5.35 -33.46 -24.49
CA ARG A 36 -4.14 -32.63 -24.43
C ARG A 36 -3.46 -32.88 -23.08
N GLY A 37 -2.20 -33.31 -23.12
CA GLY A 37 -1.35 -33.44 -21.93
C GLY A 37 -1.05 -32.07 -21.30
N PRO A 38 -0.61 -32.03 -20.03
CA PRO A 38 -0.44 -30.80 -19.28
C PRO A 38 0.93 -30.14 -19.55
N TYR A 39 1.38 -30.04 -20.80
CA TYR A 39 2.61 -29.34 -21.16
C TYR A 39 2.57 -28.96 -22.65
N ASP A 40 1.83 -27.91 -23.00
CA ASP A 40 2.05 -27.20 -24.28
C ASP A 40 1.36 -25.82 -24.37
N GLU A 41 1.20 -25.13 -23.25
CA GLU A 41 0.98 -23.67 -23.31
C GLU A 41 2.32 -22.99 -23.04
N LYS A 42 3.01 -22.62 -24.11
CA LYS A 42 4.06 -21.59 -24.04
C LYS A 42 3.48 -20.40 -23.28
N PRO A 43 4.17 -19.82 -22.29
CA PRO A 43 3.68 -18.65 -21.59
C PRO A 43 3.40 -17.59 -22.65
N ARG A 44 2.14 -17.21 -22.81
CA ARG A 44 1.79 -16.01 -23.56
C ARG A 44 2.46 -14.87 -22.81
N TYR A 45 3.61 -14.45 -23.33
CA TYR A 45 4.26 -13.22 -22.95
C TYR A 45 3.25 -12.13 -23.28
N ARG A 46 2.38 -11.81 -22.30
CA ARG A 46 1.57 -10.59 -22.37
C ARG A 46 2.60 -9.49 -22.51
N ASN A 47 2.50 -8.72 -23.60
CA ASN A 47 3.35 -7.55 -23.81
C ASN A 47 3.48 -6.82 -22.47
N PRO A 48 4.72 -6.49 -22.02
CA PRO A 48 4.87 -5.65 -20.86
C PRO A 48 3.98 -4.44 -21.10
N ILE A 49 3.13 -4.10 -20.12
CA ILE A 49 2.36 -2.86 -20.16
C ILE A 49 3.42 -1.76 -20.11
N THR A 50 3.90 -1.33 -21.27
CA THR A 50 4.98 -0.35 -21.41
C THR A 50 4.50 1.06 -21.10
N GLU A 51 3.19 1.25 -21.02
CA GLU A 51 2.57 2.56 -20.86
C GLU A 51 1.31 2.44 -19.99
N ILE A 52 1.45 2.73 -18.70
CA ILE A 52 0.29 3.10 -17.88
C ILE A 52 -0.02 4.55 -18.24
N LYS A 53 -1.05 4.77 -19.06
CA LYS A 53 -1.58 6.10 -19.35
C LYS A 53 -2.40 6.57 -18.15
N TYR A 54 -1.81 7.40 -17.31
CA TYR A 54 -2.56 8.18 -16.33
C TYR A 54 -3.25 9.32 -17.06
N ALA A 55 -4.52 9.59 -16.74
CA ALA A 55 -5.11 10.87 -17.10
C ALA A 55 -4.25 11.97 -16.45
N SER A 56 -3.89 12.99 -17.23
CA SER A 56 -3.07 14.11 -16.74
C SER A 56 -3.69 14.68 -15.45
N PRO A 57 -2.88 15.10 -14.45
CA PRO A 57 -3.37 15.78 -13.25
C PRO A 57 -4.29 16.98 -13.54
N SER A 58 -4.14 17.58 -14.72
CA SER A 58 -4.91 18.73 -15.22
C SER A 58 -6.36 18.42 -15.67
N CYS A 59 -6.89 17.22 -15.40
CA CYS A 59 -8.19 16.77 -15.93
C CYS A 59 -9.31 16.64 -14.88
N ARG A 60 -9.12 17.05 -13.63
CA ARG A 60 -10.23 17.05 -12.64
C ARG A 60 -11.21 18.16 -13.00
N ALA A 61 -12.50 17.79 -13.11
CA ALA A 61 -13.55 18.73 -13.49
C ALA A 61 -13.86 19.76 -12.39
N HIS A 62 -13.54 19.42 -11.14
CA HIS A 62 -13.83 20.24 -9.97
C HIS A 62 -12.54 20.57 -9.24
N VAL A 63 -12.35 21.85 -8.90
CA VAL A 63 -11.17 22.36 -8.21
C VAL A 63 -11.62 23.24 -7.06
N SER A 64 -11.01 23.06 -5.89
CA SER A 64 -11.17 23.97 -4.76
C SER A 64 -9.82 24.24 -4.11
N SER A 65 -9.60 25.47 -3.68
CA SER A 65 -8.44 25.87 -2.88
C SER A 65 -8.64 25.53 -1.42
N LEU A 66 -7.57 25.12 -0.72
CA LEU A 66 -7.61 24.87 0.73
C LEU A 66 -8.11 26.10 1.54
N THR A 67 -7.86 27.31 1.04
CA THR A 67 -8.31 28.57 1.67
C THR A 67 -9.83 28.72 1.70
N GLU A 68 -10.55 28.08 0.76
CA GLU A 68 -12.02 28.09 0.73
C GLU A 68 -12.64 27.32 1.90
N PHE A 69 -11.86 26.45 2.54
CA PHE A 69 -12.26 25.66 3.70
C PHE A 69 -11.69 26.20 5.01
N GLY A 70 -11.28 27.47 5.03
CA GLY A 70 -10.74 28.13 6.22
C GLY A 70 -9.28 27.81 6.50
N GLY A 71 -8.56 27.21 5.55
CA GLY A 71 -7.13 26.98 5.70
C GLY A 71 -6.34 28.30 5.82
N VAL A 72 -5.36 28.33 6.72
CA VAL A 72 -4.42 29.44 6.93
C VAL A 72 -2.98 28.95 6.78
N GLY A 73 -2.28 29.50 5.79
CA GLY A 73 -0.92 29.11 5.40
C GLY A 73 0.21 29.80 6.18
N ASP A 74 0.03 30.03 7.48
CA ASP A 74 0.96 30.77 8.36
C ASP A 74 2.06 29.91 9.00
N GLY A 75 1.95 28.58 8.89
CA GLY A 75 2.85 27.59 9.49
C GLY A 75 2.57 27.28 10.96
N THR A 76 1.51 27.84 11.54
CA THR A 76 1.16 27.70 12.97
C THR A 76 -0.29 27.27 13.20
N THR A 77 -1.21 27.70 12.34
CA THR A 77 -2.62 27.31 12.39
C THR A 77 -2.76 25.84 12.01
N LEU A 78 -3.45 25.06 12.85
CA LEU A 78 -3.71 23.64 12.58
C LEU A 78 -4.86 23.50 11.58
N ASN A 79 -4.53 23.12 10.35
CA ASN A 79 -5.42 23.06 9.19
C ASN A 79 -6.09 21.68 9.00
N THR A 80 -6.02 20.77 9.98
CA THR A 80 -6.53 19.40 9.83
C THR A 80 -8.01 19.36 9.44
N ASP A 81 -8.82 20.26 10.01
CA ASP A 81 -10.25 20.34 9.69
C ASP A 81 -10.47 20.93 8.29
N ALA A 82 -9.69 21.94 7.89
CA ALA A 82 -9.74 22.49 6.53
C ALA A 82 -9.41 21.43 5.47
N PHE A 83 -8.36 20.62 5.69
CA PHE A 83 -8.03 19.49 4.79
C PHE A 83 -9.17 18.46 4.75
N ARG A 84 -9.73 18.09 5.90
CA ARG A 84 -10.82 17.10 5.96
C ARG A 84 -12.08 17.60 5.23
N SER A 85 -12.50 18.84 5.49
CA SER A 85 -13.65 19.46 4.84
C SER A 85 -13.44 19.60 3.33
N ALA A 86 -12.24 19.97 2.91
CA ALA A 86 -11.90 20.04 1.49
C ALA A 86 -11.99 18.69 0.78
N VAL A 87 -11.42 17.64 1.39
CA VAL A 87 -11.50 16.28 0.84
C VAL A 87 -12.94 15.78 0.80
N GLU A 88 -13.69 15.96 1.88
CA GLU A 88 -15.10 15.56 1.96
C GLU A 88 -15.93 16.25 0.87
N HIS A 89 -15.78 17.56 0.73
CA HIS A 89 -16.46 18.34 -0.31
C HIS A 89 -16.13 17.84 -1.71
N LEU A 90 -14.85 17.62 -2.02
CA LEU A 90 -14.43 17.20 -3.37
C LEU A 90 -14.76 15.73 -3.68
N SER A 91 -14.93 14.89 -2.65
CA SER A 91 -15.24 13.46 -2.82
C SER A 91 -16.58 13.21 -3.53
N GLN A 92 -17.52 14.15 -3.40
CA GLN A 92 -18.84 14.07 -4.05
C GLN A 92 -18.74 14.08 -5.58
N TYR A 93 -17.63 14.56 -6.13
CA TYR A 93 -17.41 14.68 -7.58
C TYR A 93 -16.70 13.46 -8.18
N SER A 94 -16.48 12.39 -7.41
CA SER A 94 -15.76 11.20 -7.88
C SER A 94 -16.37 10.54 -9.13
N SER A 95 -17.69 10.66 -9.32
CA SER A 95 -18.42 10.16 -10.50
C SER A 95 -18.55 11.19 -11.63
N THR A 96 -18.21 12.47 -11.39
CA THR A 96 -18.39 13.59 -12.33
C THR A 96 -17.05 14.23 -12.73
N GLY A 97 -16.02 13.41 -12.95
CA GLY A 97 -14.70 13.86 -13.39
C GLY A 97 -13.68 14.08 -12.26
N GLY A 98 -14.07 13.84 -11.01
CA GLY A 98 -13.19 13.90 -9.84
C GLY A 98 -12.88 15.32 -9.36
N GLY A 99 -12.24 15.38 -8.20
CA GLY A 99 -11.91 16.64 -7.52
C GLY A 99 -10.41 16.88 -7.41
N MET A 100 -9.99 18.14 -7.46
CA MET A 100 -8.64 18.58 -7.15
C MET A 100 -8.65 19.54 -5.96
N LEU A 101 -7.90 19.20 -4.92
CA LEU A 101 -7.56 20.13 -3.85
C LEU A 101 -6.26 20.84 -4.21
N TYR A 102 -6.37 22.13 -4.45
CA TYR A 102 -5.23 23.01 -4.68
C TYR A 102 -4.75 23.61 -3.34
N VAL A 103 -3.47 23.41 -3.04
CA VAL A 103 -2.80 23.97 -1.85
C VAL A 103 -1.88 25.10 -2.31
N PRO A 104 -2.24 26.37 -2.08
CA PRO A 104 -1.46 27.51 -2.55
C PRO A 104 -0.14 27.67 -1.77
N ALA A 105 0.73 28.55 -2.29
CA ALA A 105 1.94 28.99 -1.59
C ALA A 105 1.65 29.37 -0.13
N GLY A 106 2.49 28.91 0.79
CA GLY A 106 2.26 29.05 2.24
C GLY A 106 2.71 27.83 3.03
N LYS A 107 2.59 27.91 4.36
CA LYS A 107 2.96 26.82 5.28
C LYS A 107 1.71 26.30 5.98
N TRP A 108 1.36 25.04 5.76
CA TRP A 108 0.08 24.46 6.14
C TRP A 108 0.29 23.37 7.19
N LEU A 109 0.32 23.77 8.47
CA LEU A 109 0.42 22.82 9.59
C LEU A 109 -0.84 21.96 9.66
N THR A 110 -0.69 20.63 9.71
CA THR A 110 -1.83 19.71 9.76
C THR A 110 -1.48 18.41 10.48
N GLY A 111 -2.50 17.80 11.08
CA GLY A 111 -2.48 16.38 11.43
C GLY A 111 -2.81 15.49 10.22
N PRO A 112 -2.87 14.17 10.44
CA PRO A 112 -3.26 13.21 9.42
C PRO A 112 -4.63 13.46 8.77
N PHE A 113 -4.71 13.25 7.46
CA PHE A 113 -5.96 13.24 6.70
C PHE A 113 -5.90 12.17 5.59
N ASN A 114 -7.08 11.68 5.19
CA ASN A 114 -7.21 10.63 4.18
C ASN A 114 -7.76 11.19 2.88
N LEU A 115 -7.24 10.72 1.75
CA LEU A 115 -7.75 11.01 0.41
C LEU A 115 -8.88 10.05 0.00
N THR A 116 -9.62 10.43 -1.04
CA THR A 116 -10.69 9.63 -1.66
C THR A 116 -10.35 9.24 -3.11
N SER A 117 -11.19 8.41 -3.74
CA SER A 117 -11.05 8.06 -5.16
C SER A 117 -11.24 9.27 -6.08
N CYS A 118 -10.69 9.20 -7.29
CA CYS A 118 -10.77 10.22 -8.33
C CYS A 118 -10.34 11.60 -7.83
N PHE A 119 -9.24 11.65 -7.09
CA PHE A 119 -8.79 12.82 -6.35
C PHE A 119 -7.38 13.25 -6.77
N THR A 120 -7.17 14.56 -6.86
CA THR A 120 -5.83 15.16 -7.04
C THR A 120 -5.52 16.07 -5.85
N LEU A 121 -4.46 15.79 -5.11
CA LEU A 121 -3.85 16.74 -4.20
C LEU A 121 -2.73 17.47 -4.97
N PHE A 122 -2.91 18.78 -5.20
CA PHE A 122 -1.96 19.61 -5.95
C PHE A 122 -1.31 20.64 -5.03
N LEU A 123 0.02 20.60 -4.88
CA LEU A 123 0.78 21.59 -4.10
C LEU A 123 1.45 22.58 -5.04
N ASP A 124 1.08 23.85 -4.92
CA ASP A 124 1.71 24.91 -5.70
C ASP A 124 3.20 25.06 -5.35
N LYS A 125 3.91 25.78 -6.23
CA LYS A 125 5.23 26.29 -5.92
C LYS A 125 5.20 27.05 -4.60
N ASP A 126 6.20 26.79 -3.75
CA ASP A 126 6.35 27.38 -2.42
C ASP A 126 5.23 27.02 -1.41
N ALA A 127 4.34 26.09 -1.74
CA ALA A 127 3.45 25.45 -0.77
C ALA A 127 4.22 24.42 0.06
N THR A 128 4.04 24.44 1.38
CA THR A 128 4.64 23.47 2.31
C THR A 128 3.58 22.91 3.24
N ILE A 129 3.23 21.62 3.10
CA ILE A 129 2.46 20.91 4.13
C ILE A 129 3.42 20.56 5.26
N LEU A 130 3.06 20.94 6.49
CA LEU A 130 3.84 20.73 7.70
C LEU A 130 3.11 19.71 8.59
N ALA A 131 3.76 18.58 8.88
CA ALA A 131 3.18 17.59 9.77
C ALA A 131 3.28 18.03 11.23
N THR A 132 2.17 17.98 11.95
CA THR A 132 2.17 18.30 13.39
C THR A 132 3.11 17.39 14.19
N GLN A 133 3.87 18.00 15.08
CA GLN A 133 4.76 17.31 16.01
C GLN A 133 4.04 16.82 17.28
N ASP A 134 2.78 17.22 17.48
CA ASP A 134 1.95 16.71 18.57
C ASP A 134 1.44 15.31 18.21
N VAL A 135 2.04 14.32 18.86
CA VAL A 135 1.72 12.89 18.71
C VAL A 135 0.24 12.60 18.99
N ASN A 136 -0.44 13.40 19.82
CA ASN A 136 -1.86 13.19 20.14
C ASN A 136 -2.79 13.52 18.96
N GLN A 137 -2.32 14.30 17.98
CA GLN A 137 -3.06 14.59 16.75
C GLN A 137 -3.01 13.44 15.73
N TRP A 138 -2.25 12.38 16.02
CA TRP A 138 -2.08 11.24 15.11
C TRP A 138 -2.94 10.07 15.60
N PRO A 139 -4.06 9.75 14.93
CA PRO A 139 -4.91 8.63 15.31
C PRO A 139 -4.14 7.30 15.39
N LEU A 140 -4.55 6.45 16.33
CA LEU A 140 -4.06 5.07 16.38
C LEU A 140 -4.89 4.20 15.45
N ILE A 141 -4.20 3.41 14.64
CA ILE A 141 -4.78 2.44 13.73
C ILE A 141 -4.13 1.07 13.94
N ASP A 142 -4.80 0.05 13.44
CA ASP A 142 -4.32 -1.32 13.54
C ASP A 142 -3.02 -1.52 12.74
N PRO A 143 -2.18 -2.48 13.17
CA PRO A 143 -1.04 -2.90 12.37
C PRO A 143 -1.52 -3.47 11.03
N LEU A 144 -0.63 -3.46 10.04
CA LEU A 144 -0.93 -4.09 8.75
C LEU A 144 -1.21 -5.59 8.95
N PRO A 145 -2.26 -6.15 8.30
CA PRO A 145 -2.57 -7.57 8.41
C PRO A 145 -1.38 -8.47 8.04
N SER A 146 -0.58 -8.08 7.05
CA SER A 146 0.62 -8.83 6.65
C SER A 146 1.81 -8.66 7.60
N TYR A 147 1.69 -7.84 8.65
CA TYR A 147 2.74 -7.62 9.67
C TYR A 147 2.37 -8.19 11.04
N GLY A 148 1.07 -8.28 11.36
CA GLY A 148 0.54 -8.82 12.62
C GLY A 148 0.84 -7.99 13.88
N ARG A 149 1.76 -7.01 13.80
CA ARG A 149 2.16 -6.10 14.86
C ARG A 149 2.73 -4.82 14.28
N GLY A 150 2.84 -3.78 15.09
CA GLY A 150 3.61 -2.59 14.74
C GLY A 150 5.09 -2.91 14.48
N ARG A 151 5.67 -2.18 13.52
CA ARG A 151 7.05 -2.35 13.03
C ARG A 151 8.10 -1.98 14.09
N ASP A 152 7.87 -0.89 14.81
CA ASP A 152 8.79 -0.38 15.85
C ASP A 152 8.40 -0.89 17.24
N LYS A 153 7.10 -1.07 17.48
CA LYS A 153 6.51 -1.36 18.79
C LYS A 153 5.38 -2.39 18.67
N PRO A 154 5.17 -3.25 19.69
CA PRO A 154 3.99 -4.12 19.72
C PRO A 154 2.70 -3.29 19.75
N GLY A 155 1.59 -3.87 19.27
CA GLY A 155 0.29 -3.20 19.19
C GLY A 155 0.09 -2.41 17.90
N GLY A 156 -0.74 -1.36 17.98
CA GLY A 156 -1.09 -0.49 16.85
C GLY A 156 0.02 0.45 16.41
N ARG A 157 -0.32 1.33 15.48
CA ARG A 157 0.55 2.35 14.90
C ARG A 157 -0.15 3.69 14.81
N TYR A 158 0.60 4.78 14.87
CA TYR A 158 0.09 6.09 14.48
C TYR A 158 -0.23 6.06 12.98
N SER A 159 -1.31 6.73 12.56
CA SER A 159 -1.69 6.83 11.16
C SER A 159 -0.62 7.54 10.32
N SER A 160 -0.73 7.53 9.00
CA SER A 160 0.18 8.28 8.12
C SER A 160 -0.34 9.69 7.89
N LEU A 161 0.53 10.67 7.60
CA LEU A 161 0.13 12.07 7.42
C LEU A 161 -0.90 12.22 6.28
N ILE A 162 -0.58 11.64 5.12
CA ILE A 162 -1.48 11.57 3.98
C ILE A 162 -1.81 10.10 3.76
N GLY A 163 -3.04 9.73 4.13
CA GLY A 163 -3.53 8.36 4.06
C GLY A 163 -4.56 8.13 2.95
N GLY A 164 -4.95 6.88 2.79
CA GLY A 164 -6.04 6.47 1.91
C GLY A 164 -6.17 4.95 1.89
N ALA A 165 -7.39 4.42 1.83
CA ALA A 165 -7.62 2.98 1.78
C ALA A 165 -8.79 2.65 0.85
N ASN A 166 -8.64 1.62 0.02
CA ASN A 166 -9.65 1.18 -0.95
C ASN A 166 -10.04 2.29 -1.95
N ILE A 167 -9.06 3.08 -2.39
CA ILE A 167 -9.29 4.21 -3.30
C ILE A 167 -8.64 3.97 -4.66
N THR A 168 -9.19 4.59 -5.70
CA THR A 168 -8.69 4.45 -7.06
C THR A 168 -8.55 5.78 -7.76
N ASP A 169 -7.60 5.89 -8.69
CA ASP A 169 -7.32 7.12 -9.44
C ASP A 169 -6.98 8.29 -8.50
N VAL A 170 -5.81 8.18 -7.87
CA VAL A 170 -5.30 9.13 -6.88
C VAL A 170 -4.01 9.75 -7.39
N VAL A 171 -3.99 11.07 -7.42
CA VAL A 171 -2.84 11.85 -7.85
C VAL A 171 -2.38 12.75 -6.71
N ILE A 172 -1.10 12.71 -6.36
CA ILE A 172 -0.48 13.62 -5.39
C ILE A 172 0.70 14.26 -6.11
N THR A 173 0.55 15.53 -6.50
CA THR A 173 1.49 16.22 -7.39
C THR A 173 1.58 17.70 -7.08
N GLY A 174 2.36 18.45 -7.85
CA GLY A 174 2.42 19.89 -7.74
C GLY A 174 3.43 20.54 -8.65
N ASP A 175 3.69 21.82 -8.40
CA ASP A 175 4.78 22.60 -9.02
C ASP A 175 6.01 22.60 -8.09
N ASN A 176 6.42 21.39 -7.70
CA ASN A 176 7.48 21.13 -6.73
C ASN A 176 7.21 21.70 -5.32
N GLY A 177 5.95 21.70 -4.90
CA GLY A 177 5.58 21.93 -3.50
C GLY A 177 6.20 20.88 -2.54
N THR A 178 6.22 21.21 -1.25
CA THR A 178 6.89 20.43 -0.22
C THR A 178 5.91 19.76 0.75
N ILE A 179 6.19 18.51 1.13
CA ILE A 179 5.56 17.85 2.27
C ILE A 179 6.66 17.56 3.29
N ASP A 180 6.62 18.26 4.42
CA ASP A 180 7.60 18.15 5.51
C ASP A 180 6.99 17.41 6.70
N GLY A 181 7.53 16.22 6.98
CA GLY A 181 7.11 15.36 8.08
C GLY A 181 7.53 15.86 9.47
N GLN A 182 8.33 16.92 9.56
CA GLN A 182 8.87 17.48 10.81
C GLN A 182 9.46 16.41 11.77
N GLY A 183 10.08 15.37 11.19
CA GLY A 183 10.43 14.10 11.82
C GLY A 183 11.45 14.16 12.96
N ALA A 184 12.18 15.27 13.12
CA ALA A 184 13.23 15.38 14.15
C ALA A 184 12.74 15.02 15.57
N SER A 185 11.54 15.48 15.95
CA SER A 185 10.95 15.15 17.26
C SER A 185 10.60 13.66 17.38
N TRP A 186 10.12 13.05 16.30
CA TRP A 186 9.80 11.62 16.22
C TRP A 186 11.05 10.75 16.34
N TRP A 187 12.14 11.11 15.66
CA TRP A 187 13.40 10.39 15.70
C TRP A 187 14.03 10.46 17.09
N GLN A 188 14.01 11.62 17.75
CA GLN A 188 14.48 11.76 19.12
C GLN A 188 13.70 10.88 20.09
N LYS A 189 12.36 10.86 19.99
CA LYS A 189 11.51 9.99 20.81
C LYS A 189 11.74 8.51 20.50
N PHE A 190 12.00 8.14 19.24
CA PHE A 190 12.35 6.78 18.84
C PHE A 190 13.66 6.32 19.50
N HIS A 191 14.75 7.09 19.35
CA HIS A 191 16.04 6.75 19.97
C HIS A 191 15.99 6.67 21.50
N LYS A 192 15.19 7.54 22.13
CA LYS A 192 14.97 7.52 23.58
C LYS A 192 13.96 6.46 24.03
N ASN A 193 13.42 5.65 23.13
CA ASN A 193 12.41 4.63 23.40
C ASN A 193 11.11 5.18 24.04
N GLN A 194 10.76 6.44 23.75
CA GLN A 194 9.65 7.18 24.36
C GLN A 194 8.32 7.07 23.60
N LEU A 195 8.32 6.42 22.43
CA LEU A 195 7.10 6.15 21.67
C LEU A 195 6.43 4.88 22.20
N LYS A 196 5.11 4.98 22.44
CA LYS A 196 4.27 3.85 22.86
C LYS A 196 3.92 2.93 21.69
N TYR A 197 3.70 3.51 20.51
CA TYR A 197 3.27 2.82 19.29
C TYR A 197 4.24 3.08 18.13
N THR A 198 4.06 2.32 17.04
CA THR A 198 4.87 2.48 15.82
C THR A 198 4.58 3.82 15.16
N ARG A 199 5.64 4.49 14.65
CA ARG A 199 5.54 5.80 13.99
C ARG A 199 4.67 5.75 12.74
N GLY A 200 4.01 6.87 12.45
CA GLY A 200 3.32 7.09 11.18
C GLY A 200 4.29 7.35 10.04
N TYR A 201 3.80 7.22 8.81
CA TYR A 201 4.56 7.49 7.59
C TYR A 201 4.12 8.81 6.96
N LEU A 202 4.85 9.30 5.94
CA LEU A 202 4.47 10.53 5.27
C LEU A 202 3.27 10.31 4.33
N ILE A 203 3.36 9.33 3.43
CA ILE A 203 2.29 8.96 2.51
C ILE A 203 2.07 7.46 2.57
N GLU A 204 0.84 7.03 2.83
CA GLU A 204 0.48 5.60 2.84
C GLU A 204 -0.88 5.34 2.21
N LEU A 205 -0.91 4.49 1.18
CA LEU A 205 -2.11 4.15 0.42
C LEU A 205 -2.32 2.64 0.43
N LEU A 206 -3.43 2.20 1.01
CA LEU A 206 -3.75 0.77 1.21
C LEU A 206 -4.80 0.32 0.20
N TYR A 207 -4.68 -0.90 -0.32
CA TYR A 207 -5.72 -1.52 -1.16
C TYR A 207 -6.16 -0.65 -2.34
N SER A 208 -5.22 0.06 -2.96
CA SER A 208 -5.52 1.16 -3.88
C SER A 208 -5.01 0.88 -5.28
N ASP A 209 -5.64 1.49 -6.29
CA ASP A 209 -5.32 1.24 -7.70
C ASP A 209 -5.20 2.54 -8.50
N ARG A 210 -4.25 2.62 -9.44
CA ARG A 210 -3.96 3.84 -10.22
C ARG A 210 -3.53 5.00 -9.33
N ILE A 211 -2.32 4.87 -8.79
CA ILE A 211 -1.69 5.88 -7.96
C ILE A 211 -0.60 6.58 -8.78
N LEU A 212 -0.64 7.92 -8.81
CA LEU A 212 0.44 8.76 -9.31
C LEU A 212 0.91 9.68 -8.19
N ILE A 213 2.20 9.63 -7.88
CA ILE A 213 2.81 10.59 -6.98
C ILE A 213 4.01 11.20 -7.72
N SER A 214 3.98 12.50 -8.02
CA SER A 214 4.98 13.14 -8.90
C SER A 214 5.28 14.61 -8.57
N ASN A 215 6.38 15.16 -9.07
CA ASN A 215 6.69 16.60 -9.05
C ASN A 215 6.57 17.26 -7.65
N LEU A 216 7.16 16.63 -6.64
CA LEU A 216 7.09 17.07 -5.25
C LEU A 216 8.45 16.90 -4.56
N THR A 217 8.64 17.69 -3.51
CA THR A 217 9.72 17.51 -2.54
C THR A 217 9.16 16.94 -1.22
N LEU A 218 9.68 15.81 -0.78
CA LEU A 218 9.31 15.18 0.50
C LEU A 218 10.49 15.32 1.45
N VAL A 219 10.27 15.82 2.66
CA VAL A 219 11.36 16.00 3.63
C VAL A 219 10.98 15.51 5.03
N ASN A 220 11.99 15.03 5.76
CA ASN A 220 11.93 14.77 7.19
C ASN A 220 10.73 13.90 7.65
N SER A 221 10.41 12.81 6.94
CA SER A 221 9.34 11.90 7.39
C SER A 221 9.60 11.36 8.82
N PRO A 222 8.57 11.18 9.67
CA PRO A 222 8.72 10.53 10.97
C PRO A 222 9.35 9.13 10.89
N ALA A 223 9.04 8.39 9.81
CA ALA A 223 9.62 7.10 9.43
C ALA A 223 9.60 7.00 7.90
N TRP A 224 8.98 5.99 7.29
CA TRP A 224 8.96 5.81 5.82
C TRP A 224 8.30 7.00 5.09
N ASN A 225 8.81 7.34 3.90
CA ASN A 225 8.27 8.46 3.12
C ASN A 225 7.06 8.04 2.26
N ILE A 226 7.24 7.10 1.32
CA ILE A 226 6.16 6.65 0.44
C ILE A 226 5.93 5.15 0.67
N HIS A 227 4.73 4.78 1.08
CA HIS A 227 4.36 3.40 1.41
C HIS A 227 3.02 2.99 0.78
N PRO A 228 2.97 2.68 -0.53
CA PRO A 228 1.83 1.97 -1.09
C PRO A 228 1.85 0.51 -0.61
N VAL A 229 0.70 0.03 -0.15
CA VAL A 229 0.54 -1.32 0.42
C VAL A 229 -0.66 -2.01 -0.22
N TYR A 230 -0.52 -3.27 -0.63
CA TYR A 230 -1.61 -4.05 -1.24
C TYR A 230 -2.21 -3.37 -2.48
N SER A 231 -1.39 -2.62 -3.20
CA SER A 231 -1.84 -1.66 -4.20
C SER A 231 -1.27 -1.96 -5.59
N SER A 232 -1.97 -1.51 -6.64
CA SER A 232 -1.60 -1.77 -8.04
C SER A 232 -1.54 -0.52 -8.92
N ASN A 233 -0.81 -0.62 -10.03
CA ASN A 233 -0.68 0.44 -11.04
C ASN A 233 -0.18 1.74 -10.41
N ILE A 234 1.07 1.72 -9.95
CA ILE A 234 1.68 2.80 -9.17
C ILE A 234 2.81 3.44 -9.97
N VAL A 235 2.79 4.76 -10.09
CA VAL A 235 3.92 5.55 -10.58
C VAL A 235 4.39 6.52 -9.50
N VAL A 236 5.69 6.45 -9.23
CA VAL A 236 6.42 7.45 -8.46
C VAL A 236 7.48 8.05 -9.39
N SER A 237 7.32 9.33 -9.74
CA SER A 237 8.17 9.98 -10.75
C SER A 237 8.57 11.41 -10.38
N SER A 238 9.77 11.86 -10.74
CA SER A 238 10.20 13.27 -10.65
C SER A 238 10.11 13.83 -9.23
N LYS A 239 10.91 13.27 -8.31
CA LYS A 239 10.86 13.65 -6.90
C LYS A 239 12.19 13.80 -6.24
N THR A 240 12.19 14.68 -5.26
CA THR A 240 13.25 14.84 -4.27
C THR A 240 12.74 14.34 -2.93
N ILE A 241 13.36 13.31 -2.37
CA ILE A 241 13.07 12.80 -1.02
C ILE A 241 14.32 13.03 -0.17
N LEU A 242 14.19 13.76 0.94
CA LEU A 242 15.33 14.15 1.78
C LEU A 242 15.06 13.86 3.24
N ALA A 243 15.91 13.04 3.83
CA ALA A 243 16.05 12.92 5.28
C ALA A 243 17.55 12.87 5.62
N PRO A 244 17.97 13.37 6.80
CA PRO A 244 19.35 13.23 7.24
C PRO A 244 19.81 11.78 7.21
N VAL A 245 21.03 11.48 6.77
CA VAL A 245 21.52 10.08 6.66
C VAL A 245 21.62 9.33 8.00
N HIS A 246 21.34 9.99 9.11
CA HIS A 246 21.29 9.41 10.46
C HIS A 246 19.86 9.30 11.02
N SER A 247 18.83 9.69 10.26
CA SER A 247 17.43 9.54 10.70
C SER A 247 17.00 8.07 10.65
N PRO A 248 16.35 7.56 11.72
CA PRO A 248 16.00 6.15 11.81
C PRO A 248 14.82 5.79 10.90
N ASN A 249 15.01 4.79 10.03
CA ASN A 249 13.96 4.16 9.21
C ASN A 249 13.19 5.17 8.35
N THR A 250 13.91 6.08 7.70
CA THR A 250 13.33 7.05 6.79
C THR A 250 13.35 6.58 5.35
N ASP A 251 13.07 5.30 5.12
CA ASP A 251 13.08 4.65 3.82
C ASP A 251 12.36 5.54 2.77
N GLY A 252 12.91 5.64 1.57
CA GLY A 252 12.38 6.51 0.52
C GLY A 252 11.05 5.99 -0.04
N ILE A 253 11.11 4.90 -0.81
CA ILE A 253 9.93 4.33 -1.49
C ILE A 253 9.78 2.86 -1.14
N ASN A 254 8.61 2.47 -0.64
CA ASN A 254 8.35 1.16 -0.05
C ASN A 254 7.14 0.49 -0.72
N PRO A 255 7.27 -0.11 -1.91
CA PRO A 255 6.19 -0.95 -2.45
C PRO A 255 6.07 -2.22 -1.61
N ASP A 256 4.96 -2.37 -0.89
CA ASP A 256 4.70 -3.51 -0.01
C ASP A 256 3.49 -4.31 -0.49
N SER A 257 3.71 -5.56 -0.90
CA SER A 257 2.68 -6.39 -1.52
C SER A 257 1.99 -5.68 -2.71
N CYS A 258 2.79 -5.01 -3.55
CA CYS A 258 2.30 -4.19 -4.67
C CYS A 258 2.50 -4.84 -6.05
N SER A 259 1.71 -4.45 -7.04
CA SER A 259 1.89 -4.91 -8.42
C SER A 259 1.87 -3.79 -9.46
N GLN A 260 2.62 -3.95 -10.56
CA GLN A 260 2.73 -2.95 -11.63
C GLN A 260 3.21 -1.59 -11.09
N VAL A 261 4.45 -1.56 -10.59
CA VAL A 261 5.04 -0.37 -9.98
C VAL A 261 6.14 0.16 -10.87
N ARG A 262 6.15 1.48 -11.12
CA ARG A 262 7.23 2.17 -11.80
C ARG A 262 7.74 3.31 -10.93
N ILE A 263 9.03 3.26 -10.61
CA ILE A 263 9.77 4.28 -9.88
C ILE A 263 10.80 4.85 -10.84
N GLU A 264 10.72 6.15 -11.13
CA GLU A 264 11.66 6.77 -12.06
C GLU A 264 11.98 8.23 -11.77
N ASP A 265 13.13 8.70 -12.24
CA ASP A 265 13.52 10.12 -12.15
C ASP A 265 13.47 10.65 -10.71
N CYS A 266 13.95 9.85 -9.77
CA CYS A 266 13.91 10.17 -8.34
C CYS A 266 15.31 10.46 -7.80
N TYR A 267 15.41 11.46 -6.94
CA TYR A 267 16.57 11.78 -6.12
C TYR A 267 16.22 11.53 -4.65
N VAL A 268 16.89 10.56 -4.03
CA VAL A 268 16.58 10.11 -2.67
C VAL A 268 17.82 10.21 -1.79
N VAL A 269 17.72 11.02 -0.73
CA VAL A 269 18.63 11.02 0.41
C VAL A 269 17.85 10.48 1.60
N SER A 270 18.31 9.37 2.16
CA SER A 270 17.61 8.66 3.22
C SER A 270 18.57 8.27 4.34
N GLY A 271 18.09 8.25 5.58
CA GLY A 271 18.78 7.59 6.69
C GLY A 271 18.69 6.06 6.68
N ASP A 272 17.93 5.47 5.76
CA ASP A 272 17.75 4.04 5.57
C ASP A 272 17.64 3.72 4.06
N ASP A 273 16.90 2.68 3.67
CA ASP A 273 16.75 2.27 2.26
C ASP A 273 16.22 3.39 1.33
N CYS A 274 16.84 3.64 0.17
CA CYS A 274 16.25 4.57 -0.82
C CYS A 274 15.00 3.98 -1.46
N VAL A 275 15.04 2.69 -1.80
CA VAL A 275 13.88 1.90 -2.20
C VAL A 275 13.93 0.55 -1.50
N ALA A 276 12.84 0.19 -0.82
CA ALA A 276 12.68 -1.10 -0.17
C ALA A 276 11.44 -1.84 -0.69
N ILE A 277 11.63 -2.91 -1.45
CA ILE A 277 10.52 -3.74 -1.92
C ILE A 277 10.18 -4.76 -0.83
N LYS A 278 8.93 -4.76 -0.36
CA LYS A 278 8.46 -5.56 0.78
C LYS A 278 7.24 -6.42 0.40
N SER A 279 6.88 -7.39 1.24
CA SER A 279 5.67 -8.23 1.06
C SER A 279 5.19 -8.85 2.38
N GLY A 280 5.05 -8.03 3.42
CA GLY A 280 4.72 -8.49 4.77
C GLY A 280 5.89 -9.07 5.59
N TRP A 281 5.59 -9.42 6.85
CA TRP A 281 6.57 -9.78 7.87
C TRP A 281 6.34 -11.21 8.40
N ASP A 282 7.39 -12.05 8.30
CA ASP A 282 7.47 -13.41 8.87
C ASP A 282 6.21 -14.25 8.60
N GLN A 283 5.67 -14.94 9.60
CA GLN A 283 4.49 -15.79 9.46
C GLN A 283 3.25 -15.04 8.99
N TYR A 284 3.13 -13.75 9.34
CA TYR A 284 1.99 -12.93 8.92
C TYR A 284 2.05 -12.66 7.43
N GLY A 285 3.21 -12.27 6.90
CA GLY A 285 3.45 -12.09 5.47
C GLY A 285 3.24 -13.38 4.68
N ILE A 286 3.78 -14.51 5.18
CA ILE A 286 3.57 -15.84 4.59
C ILE A 286 2.07 -16.17 4.52
N SER A 287 1.35 -15.99 5.62
CA SER A 287 -0.08 -16.29 5.69
C SER A 287 -0.93 -15.37 4.81
N TYR A 288 -0.51 -14.10 4.67
CA TYR A 288 -1.20 -13.12 3.85
C TYR A 288 -1.02 -13.41 2.36
N GLY A 289 0.15 -13.93 1.96
CA GLY A 289 0.36 -14.54 0.66
C GLY A 289 0.30 -13.59 -0.55
N MET A 290 0.56 -12.30 -0.34
CA MET A 290 0.50 -11.29 -1.41
C MET A 290 1.91 -10.77 -1.75
N PRO A 291 2.52 -11.16 -2.89
CA PRO A 291 3.87 -10.74 -3.24
C PRO A 291 3.91 -9.33 -3.84
N SER A 292 5.06 -8.68 -3.74
CA SER A 292 5.40 -7.54 -4.59
C SER A 292 5.95 -8.02 -5.93
N GLN A 293 5.39 -7.56 -7.06
CA GLN A 293 5.73 -8.07 -8.39
C GLN A 293 5.58 -7.03 -9.50
N HIS A 294 6.30 -7.22 -10.61
CA HIS A 294 6.29 -6.31 -11.77
C HIS A 294 6.69 -4.87 -11.36
N ILE A 295 7.88 -4.73 -10.79
CA ILE A 295 8.42 -3.46 -10.33
C ILE A 295 9.59 -3.05 -11.23
N VAL A 296 9.51 -1.85 -11.80
CA VAL A 296 10.56 -1.24 -12.61
C VAL A 296 11.11 -0.02 -11.88
N ILE A 297 12.43 0.02 -11.69
CA ILE A 297 13.15 1.15 -11.10
C ILE A 297 14.19 1.61 -12.11
N ARG A 298 14.17 2.90 -12.50
CA ARG A 298 15.14 3.45 -13.46
C ARG A 298 15.43 4.92 -13.19
N ARG A 299 16.62 5.41 -13.52
CA ARG A 299 17.00 6.83 -13.32
C ARG A 299 16.77 7.29 -11.86
N LEU A 300 17.31 6.52 -10.92
CA LEU A 300 17.29 6.79 -9.48
C LEU A 300 18.68 7.26 -9.04
N THR A 301 18.75 8.42 -8.38
CA THR A 301 19.92 8.83 -7.58
C THR A 301 19.63 8.51 -6.12
N CYS A 302 20.52 7.75 -5.48
CA CYS A 302 20.36 7.29 -4.10
C CYS A 302 21.59 7.65 -3.27
N ILE A 303 21.36 8.30 -2.13
CA ILE A 303 22.35 8.58 -1.10
C ILE A 303 21.79 8.05 0.22
N SER A 304 22.40 7.01 0.75
CA SER A 304 22.04 6.42 2.04
C SER A 304 23.29 5.84 2.72
N PRO A 305 23.21 5.45 4.00
CA PRO A 305 24.31 4.77 4.68
C PRO A 305 24.78 3.51 3.93
N PRO A 306 26.06 3.10 4.03
CA PRO A 306 26.73 2.14 3.13
C PRO A 306 26.13 0.71 2.99
N VAL A 307 25.05 0.38 3.68
CA VAL A 307 24.43 -0.96 3.73
C VAL A 307 22.94 -1.00 3.33
N LEU A 308 22.39 0.12 2.81
CA LEU A 308 20.93 0.33 2.69
C LEU A 308 20.54 1.15 1.43
N SER A 309 21.06 0.86 0.23
CA SER A 309 20.71 1.67 -0.96
C SER A 309 19.52 1.11 -1.75
N LEU A 310 19.47 -0.20 -1.91
CA LEU A 310 18.34 -0.93 -2.49
C LEU A 310 18.19 -2.26 -1.74
N ARG A 311 17.18 -2.38 -0.88
CA ARG A 311 16.92 -3.61 -0.13
C ARG A 311 15.68 -4.27 -0.68
N LEU A 312 15.84 -5.53 -1.06
CA LEU A 312 14.71 -6.44 -1.17
C LEU A 312 14.45 -6.96 0.24
N GLU A 313 13.50 -6.39 0.98
CA GLU A 313 13.10 -6.92 2.28
C GLU A 313 12.12 -8.08 2.06
N VAL A 314 12.64 -9.14 1.46
CA VAL A 314 12.00 -10.44 1.40
C VAL A 314 12.47 -11.20 2.64
N ARG A 315 11.81 -10.96 3.78
CA ARG A 315 11.89 -11.92 4.92
C ARG A 315 11.04 -13.17 4.67
N CYS A 316 10.47 -13.30 3.47
CA CYS A 316 9.80 -14.50 2.98
C CYS A 316 10.64 -15.18 1.89
N LEU A 317 11.58 -16.03 2.29
CA LEU A 317 12.15 -17.02 1.38
C LEU A 317 11.05 -18.05 1.02
N VAL A 318 10.08 -17.67 0.18
CA VAL A 318 9.41 -18.64 -0.67
C VAL A 318 10.33 -18.82 -1.86
N ALA A 319 11.36 -19.65 -1.64
CA ALA A 319 11.95 -20.39 -2.74
C ALA A 319 10.78 -21.10 -3.41
N SER A 320 10.43 -20.71 -4.63
CA SER A 320 9.71 -21.61 -5.51
C SER A 320 10.60 -22.85 -5.65
N LYS A 321 10.39 -23.86 -4.80
CA LYS A 321 10.91 -25.20 -5.02
C LYS A 321 10.26 -25.67 -6.30
N THR A 322 10.95 -25.50 -7.42
CA THR A 322 10.82 -26.42 -8.53
C THR A 322 11.28 -27.78 -7.98
N SER A 323 10.32 -28.58 -7.53
CA SER A 323 10.57 -29.99 -7.27
C SER A 323 10.86 -30.64 -8.63
N VAL A 324 12.14 -30.78 -8.95
CA VAL A 324 12.59 -31.69 -10.01
C VAL A 324 12.17 -33.09 -9.56
N PRO A 325 11.33 -33.82 -10.32
CA PRO A 325 11.09 -35.22 -10.04
C PRO A 325 12.42 -35.95 -10.19
N LYS A 326 12.84 -36.67 -9.14
CA LYS A 326 13.91 -37.66 -9.31
C LYS A 326 13.38 -38.73 -10.27
N THR A 327 14.15 -38.94 -11.33
CA THR A 327 14.04 -40.04 -12.29
C THR A 327 13.85 -41.39 -11.63
#